data_AF-A0A443KAQ8-F1
#
_entry.id   AF-A0A443KAQ8-F1
#
_cell.length_a   1.000
_cell.length_b   1.000
_cell.length_c   1.000
_cell.angle_alpha   90.00
_cell.angle_beta   90.00
_cell.angle_gamma   90.00
#
_symmetry.space_group_name_H-M   'P 1'
#
loop_
_entity.id
_entity.type
_entity.pdbx_description
1 polymer ?
#
loop_
_entity_poly.entity_id
_entity_poly.type
_entity_poly.pdbx_seq_one_letter_code
_entity_poly.pdbx_strand_id
1 'polypeptide(L)'
;MRIAGAWVAGHDGSVNMLNRAYGRKLDAAVPVIIKDDVFIGRGATILPGVTIGPRAIVGAGAIVSKDVPPNSVVAGKPRAGDPHA
;
A
#
# COMPACT_ATOMS: atom_id res chain seq x y z
N MET A 1 0.54 6.11 12.25
CA MET A 1 2.00 6.18 11.97
C MET A 1 2.30 7.54 11.35
N ARG A 2 3.27 8.30 11.86
CA ARG A 2 3.63 9.64 11.36
C ARG A 2 4.70 9.50 10.28
N ILE A 3 4.48 10.12 9.12
CA ILE A 3 5.51 10.37 8.11
C ILE A 3 5.45 11.88 7.82
N ALA A 4 6.61 12.50 7.64
CA ALA A 4 6.74 13.94 7.40
C ALA A 4 5.76 14.44 6.33
N GLY A 5 4.73 15.19 6.75
CA GLY A 5 3.88 15.99 5.86
C GLY A 5 2.88 15.24 4.96
N ALA A 6 2.68 13.92 5.09
CA ALA A 6 1.73 13.17 4.27
C ALA A 6 0.69 12.40 5.09
N TRP A 7 -0.58 12.51 4.68
CA TRP A 7 -1.68 11.70 5.19
C TRP A 7 -1.86 10.46 4.32
N VAL A 8 -1.82 9.28 4.93
CA VAL A 8 -2.32 8.06 4.29
C VAL A 8 -3.84 8.09 4.38
N ALA A 9 -4.50 8.59 3.34
CA ALA A 9 -5.93 8.46 3.17
C ALA A 9 -6.22 7.04 2.65
N GLY A 10 -6.43 6.10 3.58
CA GLY A 10 -7.17 4.89 3.23
C GLY A 10 -8.61 5.29 2.93
N HIS A 11 -9.17 4.85 1.79
CA HIS A 11 -10.60 5.06 1.51
C HIS A 11 -11.50 4.22 2.43
N ASP A 12 -10.90 3.42 3.32
CA ASP A 12 -11.51 2.48 4.25
C ASP A 12 -11.94 3.12 5.58
N GLY A 13 -11.71 4.42 5.79
CA GLY A 13 -12.08 5.11 7.03
C GLY A 13 -13.56 4.94 7.40
N SER A 14 -14.46 4.96 6.40
CA SER A 14 -15.89 4.71 6.61
C SER A 14 -16.19 3.24 6.92
N VAL A 15 -15.46 2.28 6.33
CA VAL A 15 -15.68 0.86 6.57
C VAL A 15 -15.15 0.44 7.95
N ASN A 16 -14.02 1.00 8.39
CA ASN A 16 -13.55 0.84 9.76
C ASN A 16 -14.56 1.41 10.78
N MET A 17 -15.19 2.55 10.47
CA MET A 17 -16.30 3.07 11.29
C MET A 17 -17.52 2.15 11.29
N LEU A 18 -17.92 1.61 10.14
CA LEU A 18 -19.04 0.68 10.03
C LEU A 18 -18.76 -0.64 10.76
N ASN A 19 -17.54 -1.17 10.66
CA ASN A 19 -17.13 -2.37 11.38
C ASN A 19 -17.20 -2.16 12.89
N ARG A 20 -16.75 -0.99 13.37
CA ARG A 20 -16.81 -0.63 14.80
C ARG A 20 -18.24 -0.38 15.29
N ALA A 21 -19.10 0.22 14.46
CA ALA A 21 -20.48 0.54 14.83
C ALA A 21 -21.42 -0.69 14.79
N TYR A 22 -21.23 -1.59 13.83
CA TYR A 22 -22.13 -2.70 13.58
C TYR A 22 -21.56 -4.08 13.94
N GLY A 23 -20.32 -4.15 14.43
CA GLY A 23 -19.67 -5.43 14.79
C GLY A 23 -19.49 -6.37 13.59
N ARG A 24 -19.51 -5.84 12.37
CA ARG A 24 -19.36 -6.60 11.12
C ARG A 24 -17.92 -6.51 10.64
N LYS A 25 -17.49 -7.49 9.86
CA LYS A 25 -16.23 -7.43 9.11
C LYS A 25 -16.59 -7.21 7.64
N LEU A 26 -16.87 -5.96 7.30
CA LEU A 26 -17.24 -5.54 5.94
C LEU A 26 -16.01 -5.37 5.05
N ASP A 27 -14.84 -5.27 5.67
CA ASP A 27 -13.54 -5.24 5.00
C ASP A 27 -13.04 -6.65 4.69
N ALA A 28 -12.81 -6.92 3.41
CA ALA A 28 -11.82 -7.91 2.96
C ALA A 28 -10.38 -7.33 2.98
N ALA A 29 -10.19 -6.15 3.61
CA ALA A 29 -8.93 -5.44 3.62
C ALA A 29 -7.91 -6.14 4.54
N VAL A 30 -6.94 -6.81 3.92
CA VAL A 30 -5.72 -7.27 4.58
C VAL A 30 -4.74 -6.11 4.75
N PRO A 31 -4.00 -6.05 5.87
CA PRO A 31 -3.11 -4.93 6.17
C PRO A 31 -1.99 -4.81 5.13
N VAL A 32 -1.59 -3.58 4.84
CA VAL A 32 -0.37 -3.26 4.09
C VAL A 32 0.74 -2.97 5.09
N ILE A 33 1.89 -3.64 4.94
CA ILE A 33 3.03 -3.51 5.84
C ILE A 33 4.11 -2.68 5.15
N ILE A 34 4.42 -1.50 5.68
CA ILE A 34 5.51 -0.66 5.17
C ILE A 34 6.65 -0.69 6.19
N LYS A 35 7.83 -1.15 5.78
CA LYS A 35 9.03 -1.20 6.62
C LYS A 35 9.80 0.13 6.62
N ASP A 36 10.94 0.16 7.28
CA ASP A 36 11.72 1.39 7.52
C ASP A 36 12.28 2.03 6.23
N ASP A 37 12.41 3.35 6.23
CA ASP A 37 13.03 4.14 5.15
C ASP A 37 12.43 3.95 3.75
N VAL A 38 11.13 3.65 3.66
CA VAL A 38 10.42 3.51 2.38
C VAL A 38 10.02 4.88 1.81
N PHE A 39 10.30 5.10 0.53
CA PHE A 39 9.79 6.25 -0.22
C PHE A 39 8.57 5.85 -1.05
N ILE A 40 7.47 6.60 -0.93
CA ILE A 40 6.25 6.36 -1.72
C ILE A 40 5.95 7.60 -2.57
N GLY A 41 6.08 7.45 -3.87
CA GLY A 41 5.79 8.47 -4.86
C GLY A 41 4.31 8.85 -4.90
N ARG A 42 4.05 10.11 -5.24
CA ARG A 42 2.69 10.66 -5.31
C ARG A 42 1.79 9.83 -6.24
N GLY A 43 0.59 9.49 -5.77
CA GLY A 43 -0.41 8.78 -6.55
C GLY A 43 -0.15 7.28 -6.73
N ALA A 44 0.77 6.70 -5.96
CA ALA A 44 0.91 5.25 -5.89
C ALA A 44 -0.29 4.59 -5.19
N THR A 45 -0.72 3.45 -5.70
CA THR A 45 -1.77 2.59 -5.14
C THR A 45 -1.14 1.29 -4.69
N ILE A 46 -1.26 0.94 -3.41
CA ILE A 46 -0.75 -0.32 -2.85
C ILE A 46 -1.95 -1.21 -2.52
N LEU A 47 -1.97 -2.43 -3.06
CA LEU A 47 -3.08 -3.35 -2.86
C LEU A 47 -3.04 -3.96 -1.44
N PRO A 48 -4.21 -4.33 -0.88
CA PRO A 48 -4.28 -4.99 0.43
C PRO A 48 -3.39 -6.23 0.53
N GLY A 49 -2.74 -6.44 1.67
CA GLY A 49 -1.89 -7.61 1.93
C GLY A 49 -0.43 -7.49 1.48
N VAL A 50 -0.05 -6.41 0.80
CA VAL A 50 1.33 -6.18 0.34
C VAL A 50 2.25 -5.75 1.48
N THR A 51 3.46 -6.32 1.51
CA THR A 51 4.58 -5.90 2.33
C THR A 51 5.64 -5.16 1.49
N ILE A 52 6.00 -3.95 1.90
CA ILE A 52 7.08 -3.16 1.32
C ILE A 52 8.34 -3.26 2.20
N GLY A 53 9.39 -3.83 1.62
CA GLY A 53 10.72 -4.00 2.22
C GLY A 53 11.39 -2.67 2.60
N PRO A 54 12.32 -2.67 3.56
CA PRO A 54 12.98 -1.45 4.00
C PRO A 54 13.85 -0.85 2.88
N ARG A 55 13.97 0.48 2.87
CA ARG A 55 14.71 1.25 1.86
C ARG A 55 14.20 1.04 0.43
N ALA A 56 12.95 0.59 0.28
CA ALA A 56 12.32 0.46 -1.03
C ALA A 56 11.75 1.80 -1.52
N ILE A 57 11.72 2.00 -2.83
CA ILE A 57 11.21 3.19 -3.48
C ILE A 57 10.04 2.79 -4.38
N VAL A 58 8.85 3.32 -4.11
CA VAL A 58 7.67 3.19 -4.96
C VAL A 58 7.56 4.45 -5.82
N GLY A 59 7.58 4.30 -7.13
CA GLY A 59 7.45 5.38 -8.09
C GLY A 59 6.08 6.05 -8.04
N ALA A 60 6.01 7.31 -8.50
CA ALA A 60 4.74 8.03 -8.61
C ALA A 60 3.79 7.31 -9.59
N GLY A 61 2.50 7.23 -9.24
CA GLY A 61 1.49 6.56 -10.06
C GLY A 61 1.60 5.03 -10.14
N ALA A 62 2.47 4.40 -9.34
CA ALA A 62 2.67 2.95 -9.37
C ALA A 62 1.45 2.19 -8.80
N ILE A 63 1.18 0.99 -9.29
CA ILE A 63 0.20 0.07 -8.70
C ILE A 63 0.97 -1.14 -8.18
N VAL A 64 1.04 -1.30 -6.87
CA VAL A 64 1.83 -2.35 -6.21
C VAL A 64 0.91 -3.49 -5.83
N SER A 65 1.00 -4.61 -6.55
CA SER A 65 0.13 -5.78 -6.39
C SER A 65 0.79 -6.96 -5.66
N LYS A 66 2.12 -6.91 -5.48
CA LYS A 66 2.93 -7.94 -4.82
C LYS A 66 3.92 -7.30 -3.84
N ASP A 67 4.45 -8.13 -2.95
CA ASP A 67 5.48 -7.72 -2.00
C ASP A 67 6.70 -7.11 -2.70
N VAL A 68 7.21 -6.02 -2.12
CA VAL A 68 8.36 -5.29 -2.63
C VAL A 68 9.59 -5.66 -1.82
N PRO A 69 10.65 -6.20 -2.45
CA PRO A 69 11.85 -6.60 -1.72
C PRO A 69 12.62 -5.39 -1.13
N PRO A 70 13.43 -5.60 -0.08
CA PRO A 70 14.29 -4.56 0.49
C PRO A 70 15.23 -3.94 -0.55
N ASN A 71 15.57 -2.66 -0.42
CA ASN A 71 16.50 -1.93 -1.30
C ASN A 71 16.11 -1.96 -2.81
N SER A 72 14.83 -2.09 -3.13
CA SER A 72 14.35 -2.18 -4.51
C SER A 72 13.58 -0.93 -4.93
N VAL A 73 13.49 -0.70 -6.23
CA VAL A 73 12.68 0.37 -6.81
C VAL A 73 11.59 -0.27 -7.65
N VAL A 74 10.33 0.05 -7.36
CA VAL A 74 9.15 -0.40 -8.13
C VAL A 74 8.46 0.81 -8.74
N ALA A 75 8.10 0.76 -10.00
CA ALA A 75 7.44 1.85 -10.71
C ALA A 75 6.52 1.31 -11.80
N GLY A 76 5.50 2.10 -12.15
CA GLY A 76 4.58 1.78 -13.24
C GLY A 76 3.35 0.98 -12.80
N LYS A 77 2.52 0.63 -13.78
CA LYS A 77 1.32 -0.19 -13.61
C LYS A 77 1.65 -1.63 -14.01
N PRO A 78 1.09 -2.65 -13.33
CA PRO A 78 1.28 -4.03 -13.72
C PRO A 78 0.83 -4.23 -15.15
N ARG A 79 1.69 -4.82 -15.98
CA ARG A 79 1.34 -5.18 -17.36
C ARG A 79 0.76 -6.58 -17.34
N ALA A 80 -0.37 -6.78 -18.02
CA ALA A 80 -0.96 -8.10 -18.15
C ALA A 80 0.09 -9.10 -18.68
N GLY A 81 0.39 -10.14 -17.89
CA GLY A 81 1.33 -11.21 -18.23
C GLY A 81 2.76 -11.06 -17.72
N ASP A 82 3.10 -10.00 -16.98
CA ASP A 82 4.40 -9.96 -16.30
C ASP A 82 4.34 -10.67 -14.92
N PRO A 83 5.35 -11.49 -14.57
CA PRO A 83 5.40 -12.14 -13.26
C PRO A 83 5.97 -11.23 -12.15
N HIS A 84 6.45 -10.02 -12.48
CA HIS A 84 7.30 -9.20 -11.61
C HIS A 84 6.67 -7.86 -11.15
N ALA A 85 5.44 -7.53 -11.56
CA ALA A 85 4.65 -6.38 -11.08
C ALA A 85 3.67 -6.73 -9.96
#